data_AF-A0A944PCQ9-F1
#
_entry.id   AF-A0A944PCQ9-F1
#
_cell.length_a   1.000
_cell.length_b   1.000
_cell.length_c   1.000
_cell.angle_alpha   90.00
_cell.angle_beta   90.00
_cell.angle_gamma   90.00
#
_symmetry.space_group_name_H-M   'P 1'
#
loop_
_entity.id
_entity.type
_entity.pdbx_description
1 polymer ?
#
loop_
_entity_poly.entity_id
_entity_poly.type
_entity_poly.pdbx_seq_one_letter_code
_entity_poly.pdbx_strand_id
1 'polypeptide(L)'
;MNTAAALIPELRPLDAALVAASITVRWSLGLGEQRDVYRLVQAHGVEALVDLAARRTNPGEAPKSARYWLKVWSDLDRPAPSAPPRAPASTASYADNLAAGLALLAQKESRT
;
A
#
# COMPACT_ATOMS: atom_id res chain seq x y z
N MET A 1 15.05 3.81 -26.61
CA MET A 1 13.68 3.40 -26.97
C MET A 1 13.36 2.13 -26.21
N ASN A 2 12.46 2.16 -25.23
CA ASN A 2 12.10 0.98 -24.45
C ASN A 2 10.96 0.24 -25.18
N THR A 3 11.30 -0.70 -26.06
CA THR A 3 10.34 -1.55 -26.77
C THR A 3 9.45 -2.25 -25.73
N ALA A 4 8.14 -1.97 -25.73
CA ALA A 4 7.21 -2.74 -24.93
C ALA A 4 7.28 -4.20 -25.38
N ALA A 5 7.67 -5.10 -24.49
CA ALA A 5 7.65 -6.52 -24.79
C ALA A 5 6.18 -6.98 -24.84
N ALA A 6 5.87 -7.93 -25.72
CA ALA A 6 4.57 -8.59 -25.72
C ALA A 6 4.28 -9.17 -24.32
N LEU A 7 3.01 -9.21 -23.93
CA LEU A 7 2.59 -9.77 -22.66
C LEU A 7 2.92 -11.27 -22.62
N ILE A 8 3.63 -11.71 -21.59
CA ILE A 8 3.97 -13.13 -21.40
C ILE A 8 2.69 -13.96 -21.19
N PRO A 9 2.66 -15.23 -21.65
CA PRO A 9 1.47 -16.09 -21.55
C PRO A 9 0.89 -16.20 -20.14
N GLU A 10 1.74 -16.20 -19.13
CA GLU A 10 1.39 -16.34 -17.71
C GLU A 10 0.54 -15.19 -17.17
N LEU A 11 0.59 -14.02 -17.81
CA LEU A 11 -0.21 -12.85 -17.42
C LEU A 11 -1.53 -12.74 -18.18
N ARG A 12 -1.79 -13.60 -19.18
CA ARG A 12 -3.06 -13.58 -19.92
C ARG A 12 -4.31 -13.81 -19.03
N PRO A 13 -4.28 -14.70 -18.02
CA PRO A 13 -5.43 -14.86 -17.12
C PRO A 13 -5.74 -13.58 -16.33
N LEU A 14 -4.70 -12.85 -15.90
CA LEU A 14 -4.87 -11.56 -15.21
C LEU A 14 -5.46 -10.51 -16.16
N ASP A 15 -4.93 -10.38 -17.37
CA ASP A 15 -5.45 -9.45 -18.38
C ASP A 15 -6.92 -9.73 -18.72
N ALA A 16 -7.27 -11.00 -18.94
CA ALA A 16 -8.65 -11.41 -19.20
C ALA A 16 -9.59 -11.05 -18.03
N ALA A 17 -9.15 -11.27 -16.78
CA ALA A 17 -9.95 -10.94 -15.60
C ALA A 17 -10.12 -9.42 -15.42
N LEU A 18 -9.09 -8.62 -15.71
CA LEU A 18 -9.18 -7.16 -15.71
C LEU A 18 -10.17 -6.66 -16.77
N VAL A 19 -10.11 -7.20 -18.00
CA VAL A 19 -11.06 -6.87 -19.07
C VAL A 19 -12.49 -7.26 -18.68
N ALA A 20 -12.69 -8.42 -18.06
CA ALA A 20 -14.00 -8.84 -17.55
C ALA A 20 -14.55 -7.89 -16.47
N ALA A 21 -13.67 -7.29 -15.66
CA ALA A 21 -14.00 -6.25 -14.69
C ALA A 21 -14.14 -4.84 -15.31
N SER A 22 -14.11 -4.71 -16.65
CA SER A 22 -14.10 -3.43 -17.37
C SER A 22 -12.91 -2.51 -17.04
N ILE A 23 -11.78 -3.10 -16.62
CA ILE A 23 -10.54 -2.39 -16.29
C ILE A 23 -9.56 -2.58 -17.44
N THR A 24 -9.32 -1.51 -18.20
CA THR A 24 -8.31 -1.53 -19.27
C THR A 24 -6.94 -1.13 -18.74
N VAL A 25 -5.94 -1.99 -18.96
CA VAL A 25 -4.54 -1.73 -18.62
C VAL A 25 -3.71 -1.52 -19.88
N ARG A 26 -2.93 -0.43 -19.93
CA ARG A 26 -1.95 -0.24 -21.00
C ARG A 26 -0.67 -1.02 -20.68
N TRP A 27 -0.57 -2.22 -21.22
CA TRP A 27 0.61 -3.07 -21.09
C TRP A 27 1.80 -2.48 -21.84
N SER A 28 2.76 -1.98 -21.07
CA SER A 28 4.02 -1.43 -21.57
C SER A 28 5.11 -1.70 -20.52
N LEU A 29 5.38 -3.00 -20.32
CA LEU A 29 6.34 -3.52 -19.34
C LEU A 29 7.47 -4.27 -20.04
N GLY A 30 8.69 -4.09 -19.54
CA GLY A 30 9.81 -4.99 -19.87
C GLY A 30 9.62 -6.37 -19.22
N LEU A 31 10.37 -7.37 -19.69
CA LEU A 31 10.26 -8.76 -19.20
C LEU A 31 10.44 -8.88 -17.69
N GLY A 32 11.37 -8.12 -17.09
CA GLY A 32 11.58 -8.10 -15.63
C GLY A 32 10.33 -7.63 -14.88
N GLU A 33 9.75 -6.51 -15.33
CA GLU A 33 8.53 -5.94 -14.73
C GLU A 33 7.33 -6.89 -14.91
N GLN A 34 7.22 -7.60 -16.03
CA GLN A 34 6.18 -8.62 -16.22
C GLN A 34 6.35 -9.80 -15.25
N ARG A 35 7.59 -10.22 -14.98
CA ARG A 35 7.89 -11.27 -13.97
C ARG A 35 7.59 -10.79 -12.54
N ASP A 36 7.69 -9.49 -12.28
CA ASP A 36 7.29 -8.91 -10.99
C ASP A 36 5.77 -8.96 -10.82
N VAL A 37 5.01 -8.59 -11.85
CA VAL A 37 3.54 -8.75 -11.85
C VAL A 37 3.16 -10.23 -11.66
N TYR A 38 3.84 -11.15 -12.35
CA TYR A 38 3.56 -12.58 -12.21
C TYR A 38 3.86 -13.10 -10.81
N ARG A 39 4.92 -12.60 -10.15
CA ARG A 39 5.19 -12.92 -8.74
C ARG A 39 4.08 -12.44 -7.81
N LEU A 40 3.52 -11.25 -8.04
CA LEU A 40 2.37 -10.74 -7.28
C LEU A 40 1.11 -11.61 -7.52
N VAL A 41 0.88 -12.04 -8.76
CA VAL A 41 -0.20 -12.99 -9.09
C VAL A 41 -0.01 -14.31 -8.33
N GLN A 42 1.22 -14.81 -8.24
CA GLN A 42 1.50 -16.05 -7.51
C GLN A 42 1.36 -15.90 -5.99
N ALA A 43 1.69 -14.73 -5.43
CA ALA A 43 1.59 -14.46 -4.01
C ALA A 43 0.15 -14.22 -3.52
N HIS A 44 -0.63 -13.47 -4.30
CA HIS A 44 -1.95 -12.95 -3.87
C HIS A 44 -3.13 -13.48 -4.69
N GLY A 45 -2.86 -14.09 -5.84
CA GLY A 45 -3.88 -14.53 -6.78
C GLY A 45 -4.39 -13.41 -7.70
N VAL A 46 -4.96 -13.81 -8.84
CA VAL A 46 -5.52 -12.87 -9.84
C VAL A 46 -6.65 -12.02 -9.25
N GLU A 47 -7.52 -12.64 -8.45
CA GLU A 47 -8.69 -11.98 -7.85
C GLU A 47 -8.30 -10.78 -6.98
N ALA A 48 -7.31 -10.93 -6.11
CA ALA A 48 -6.85 -9.84 -5.24
C ALA A 48 -6.30 -8.64 -6.04
N LEU A 49 -5.59 -8.90 -7.14
CA LEU A 49 -5.07 -7.86 -8.02
C LEU A 49 -6.20 -7.14 -8.77
N VAL A 50 -7.21 -7.88 -9.24
CA VAL A 50 -8.40 -7.31 -9.90
C VAL A 50 -9.22 -6.49 -8.92
N ASP A 51 -9.44 -6.97 -7.71
CA ASP A 51 -10.17 -6.27 -6.65
C ASP A 51 -9.51 -4.93 -6.29
N LEU A 52 -8.19 -4.93 -6.13
CA LEU A 52 -7.46 -3.70 -5.86
C LEU A 52 -7.55 -2.71 -7.04
N ALA A 53 -7.54 -3.24 -8.27
CA ALA A 53 -7.70 -2.41 -9.46
C ALA A 53 -9.13 -1.85 -9.58
N ALA A 54 -10.15 -2.64 -9.28
CA ALA A 54 -11.55 -2.23 -9.30
C ALA A 54 -11.82 -1.10 -8.30
N ARG A 55 -11.29 -1.22 -7.06
CA ARG A 55 -11.41 -0.18 -6.02
C ARG A 55 -10.79 1.16 -6.42
N ARG A 56 -9.82 1.17 -7.34
CA ARG A 56 -9.08 2.36 -7.78
C ARG A 56 -9.46 2.86 -9.18
N THR A 57 -10.35 2.17 -9.87
CA THR A 57 -10.78 2.54 -11.23
C THR A 57 -12.12 3.25 -11.15
N ASN A 58 -12.17 4.50 -11.61
CA ASN A 58 -13.44 5.22 -11.73
C ASN A 58 -14.04 5.04 -13.14
N PRO A 59 -15.37 4.93 -13.27
CA PRO A 59 -16.03 4.88 -14.58
C PRO A 59 -15.68 6.12 -15.42
N GLY A 60 -15.24 5.89 -16.66
CA GLY A 60 -14.85 6.97 -17.58
C GLY A 60 -13.43 7.51 -17.40
N GLU A 61 -12.65 7.00 -16.43
CA GLU A 61 -11.23 7.35 -16.31
C GLU A 61 -10.41 6.73 -17.45
N ALA A 62 -9.40 7.47 -17.93
CA ALA A 62 -8.51 6.98 -18.96
C ALA A 62 -7.71 5.73 -18.48
N PRO A 63 -7.47 4.74 -19.37
CA PRO A 63 -6.69 3.55 -19.02
C PRO A 63 -5.30 3.88 -18.47
N LYS A 64 -5.01 3.37 -17.27
CA LYS A 64 -3.71 3.57 -16.61
C LYS A 64 -2.66 2.60 -17.16
N SER A 65 -1.40 2.98 -17.06
CA SER A 65 -0.28 2.14 -17.51
C SER A 65 -0.07 0.95 -16.59
N ALA A 66 0.43 -0.16 -17.14
CA ALA A 66 0.81 -1.32 -16.35
C ALA A 66 1.89 -0.99 -15.30
N ARG A 67 2.74 0.02 -15.54
CA ARG A 67 3.71 0.52 -14.54
C ARG A 67 3.05 1.21 -13.36
N TYR A 68 1.95 1.93 -13.60
CA TYR A 68 1.14 2.46 -12.52
C TYR A 68 0.56 1.31 -11.70
N TRP A 69 -0.05 0.33 -12.36
CA TRP A 69 -0.65 -0.82 -11.69
C TRP A 69 0.36 -1.68 -10.95
N LEU A 70 1.57 -1.87 -11.47
CA LEU A 70 2.64 -2.56 -10.76
C LEU A 70 2.92 -1.90 -9.40
N LYS A 71 3.05 -0.56 -9.36
CA LYS A 71 3.22 0.16 -8.08
C LYS A 71 2.04 -0.03 -7.14
N VAL A 72 0.81 -0.02 -7.67
CA VAL A 72 -0.41 -0.25 -6.89
C VAL A 72 -0.44 -1.66 -6.32
N TRP A 73 -0.20 -2.68 -7.13
CA TRP A 73 -0.22 -4.08 -6.70
C TRP A 73 0.93 -4.40 -5.74
N SER A 74 2.08 -3.74 -5.86
CA SER A 74 3.15 -3.83 -4.86
C SER A 74 2.75 -3.35 -3.47
N ASP A 75 1.66 -2.57 -3.32
CA ASP A 75 1.12 -2.22 -2.01
C ASP A 75 0.57 -3.47 -1.27
N LEU A 76 0.24 -4.56 -1.98
CA LEU A 76 -0.19 -5.83 -1.38
C LEU A 76 0.94 -6.54 -0.62
N ASP A 77 2.19 -6.34 -1.04
CA ASP A 77 3.37 -6.87 -0.34
C ASP A 77 3.80 -5.99 0.84
N ARG A 78 3.26 -4.77 0.94
CA ARG A 78 3.61 -3.87 2.05
C ARG A 78 2.94 -4.43 3.31
N PRO A 79 3.70 -4.71 4.39
CA PRO A 79 3.07 -5.01 5.67
C PRO A 79 2.13 -3.86 6.02
N ALA A 80 0.87 -4.19 6.31
CA ALA A 80 -0.11 -3.20 6.74
C ALA A 80 0.57 -2.31 7.80
N PRO A 81 0.49 -0.97 7.70
CA PRO A 81 1.10 -0.12 8.68
C PRO A 81 0.57 -0.58 10.03
N SER A 82 1.44 -1.13 10.88
CA SER A 82 1.11 -1.44 12.26
C SER A 82 0.52 -0.17 12.81
N ALA A 83 -0.79 -0.16 13.03
CA ALA A 83 -1.42 0.93 13.73
C ALA A 83 -0.57 1.15 14.99
N PRO A 84 -0.11 2.38 15.28
CA PRO A 84 0.62 2.61 16.52
C PRO A 84 -0.25 2.01 17.63
N PRO A 85 0.32 1.21 18.55
CA PRO A 85 -0.46 0.63 19.62
C PRO A 85 -1.23 1.79 20.24
N ARG A 86 -2.57 1.69 20.22
CA ARG A 86 -3.43 2.66 20.88
C ARG A 86 -3.00 2.65 22.34
N ALA A 87 -2.17 3.62 22.72
CA ALA A 87 -1.83 3.82 24.11
C ALA A 87 -3.17 3.91 24.85
N PRO A 88 -3.36 3.21 25.98
CA PRO A 88 -4.52 3.48 26.81
C PRO A 88 -4.52 4.97 27.07
N ALA A 89 -5.67 5.60 26.88
CA ALA A 89 -5.85 7.01 27.16
C ALA A 89 -5.61 7.22 28.66
N SER A 90 -4.35 7.47 29.04
CA SER A 90 -4.03 8.06 30.32
C SER A 90 -4.53 9.48 30.24
N THR A 91 -5.74 9.71 30.73
CA THR A 91 -6.23 11.02 31.17
C THR A 91 -5.42 11.47 32.39
N ALA A 92 -4.10 11.53 32.27
CA ALA A 92 -3.29 12.38 33.11
C ALA A 92 -3.50 13.78 32.55
N SER A 93 -4.37 14.53 33.21
CA SER A 93 -4.70 15.89 32.79
C SER A 93 -3.42 16.71 32.75
N TYR A 94 -3.36 17.72 31.88
CA TYR A 94 -2.22 18.64 31.80
C TYR A 94 -1.81 19.19 33.19
N ALA A 95 -2.80 19.36 34.09
CA ALA A 95 -2.61 19.73 35.49
C ALA A 95 -1.80 18.70 36.31
N ASP A 96 -2.01 17.40 36.11
CA ASP A 96 -1.28 16.34 36.82
C ASP A 96 0.20 16.31 36.41
N ASN A 97 0.47 16.47 35.12
CA ASN A 97 1.84 16.52 34.61
C ASN A 97 2.58 17.78 35.08
N LEU A 98 1.89 18.92 35.16
CA LEU A 98 2.45 20.17 35.69
C LEU A 98 2.74 20.08 37.19
N ALA A 99 1.82 19.51 37.98
CA ALA A 99 2.00 19.30 39.40
C ALA A 99 3.18 18.34 39.69
N ALA A 100 3.28 17.24 38.93
CA ALA A 100 4.40 16.31 39.03
C ALA A 100 5.75 16.96 38.65
N GLY A 101 5.76 17.82 37.63
CA GLY A 101 6.94 18.58 37.21
C GLY A 101 7.44 19.56 38.29
N LEU A 102 6.51 20.29 38.94
CA LEU A 102 6.85 21.20 40.03
C LEU A 102 7.36 20.48 41.29
N ALA A 103 6.76 19.33 41.62
CA ALA A 103 7.20 18.52 42.76
C ALA A 103 8.63 17.99 42.57
N LEU A 104 9.01 17.60 41.35
CA LEU A 104 10.36 17.15 41.03
C LEU A 104 11.39 18.28 41.15
N LEU A 105 11.01 19.51 40.77
CA LEU A 105 11.90 20.68 40.87
C LEU A 105 12.19 21.03 42.33
N ALA A 106 11.16 21.07 43.18
CA ALA A 106 11.32 21.33 44.61
C ALA A 106 12.19 20.26 45.30
N GLN A 107 12.09 19.00 44.87
CA GLN A 107 12.91 17.91 45.40
C GLN A 107 14.38 18.02 44.98
N LYS A 108 14.66 18.60 43.82
CA LYS A 108 16.02 18.87 43.33
C LYS A 108 16.67 20.05 44.06
N GLU A 109 15.90 21.07 44.41
CA GLU A 109 16.38 22.22 45.20
C GLU A 109 16.63 21.87 46.67
N SER A 110 16.03 20.78 47.16
CA SER A 110 16.23 20.27 48.52
C SER A 110 17.45 19.36 48.67
N ARG A 111 18.17 19.05 47.57
CA ARG A 111 19.42 18.29 47.55
C ARG A 111 20.58 19.17 47.06
N THR A 112 20.79 20.28 47.74
CA THR A 112 22.13 20.87 47.91
C THR A 112 22.82 20.26 49.12
#